data_AF-A0A243B9P7-F1
#
_entry.id   AF-A0A243B9P7-F1
#
_cell.length_a   1.000
_cell.length_b   1.000
_cell.length_c   1.000
_cell.angle_alpha   90.00
_cell.angle_beta   90.00
_cell.angle_gamma   90.00
#
_symmetry.space_group_name_H-M   'P 1'
#
loop_
_entity.id
_entity.type
_entity.pdbx_description
1 polymer ?
#
loop_
_entity_poly.entity_id
_entity_poly.type
_entity_poly.pdbx_seq_one_letter_code
_entity_poly.pdbx_strand_id
1 'polypeptide(L)'
;MVKEVVVEVVKLMKNEYSIKEICILIGIPRSTDYRWKNKAKDIKEAKLEWAILTICVTNHFRYGHRKVTALLKRKYNYHLNRKIV
;
A
#
# COMPACT_ATOMS: atom_id res chain seq x y z
N MET A 1 -7.79 -16.03 -1.46
CA MET A 1 -6.84 -17.06 -1.93
C MET A 1 -6.48 -16.86 -3.40
N VAL A 2 -7.42 -16.91 -4.35
CA VAL A 2 -7.10 -16.74 -5.79
C VAL A 2 -6.58 -15.34 -6.12
N LYS A 3 -7.18 -14.28 -5.58
CA LYS A 3 -6.82 -12.88 -5.89
C LYS A 3 -5.40 -12.49 -5.46
N GLU A 4 -4.97 -12.91 -4.25
CA GLU A 4 -3.66 -12.55 -3.72
C GLU A 4 -2.53 -13.19 -4.54
N VAL A 5 -2.69 -14.48 -4.86
CA VAL A 5 -1.76 -15.25 -5.68
C VAL A 5 -1.62 -14.63 -7.07
N VAL A 6 -2.72 -14.25 -7.71
CA VAL A 6 -2.68 -13.63 -9.04
C VAL A 6 -1.93 -12.30 -9.02
N VAL A 7 -2.19 -11.43 -8.04
CA VAL A 7 -1.47 -10.15 -7.93
C VAL A 7 0.03 -10.35 -7.70
N GLU A 8 0.41 -11.38 -6.96
CA GLU A 8 1.81 -11.73 -6.70
C GLU A 8 2.51 -12.27 -7.94
N VAL A 9 1.89 -13.20 -8.67
CA VAL A 9 2.40 -13.72 -9.95
C VAL A 9 2.60 -12.59 -10.96
N VAL A 10 1.59 -11.72 -11.13
CA VAL A 10 1.71 -10.55 -12.03
C VAL A 10 2.85 -9.65 -11.59
N LYS A 11 3.09 -9.47 -10.29
CA LYS A 11 4.17 -8.63 -9.77
C LYS A 11 5.56 -9.22 -10.03
N LEU A 12 5.72 -10.55 -9.97
CA LEU A 12 6.98 -11.24 -10.23
C LEU A 12 7.32 -11.20 -11.72
N MET A 13 6.34 -11.44 -12.59
CA MET A 13 6.56 -11.61 -14.02
C MET A 13 6.53 -10.30 -14.83
N LYS A 14 6.07 -9.18 -14.26
CA LYS A 14 5.89 -7.90 -14.99
C LYS A 14 7.15 -7.33 -15.65
N ASN A 15 8.34 -7.78 -15.23
CA ASN A 15 9.62 -7.30 -15.77
C ASN A 15 10.02 -8.06 -17.04
N GLU A 16 9.48 -9.26 -17.23
CA GLU A 16 9.79 -10.15 -18.36
C GLU A 16 8.64 -10.20 -19.37
N TYR A 17 7.40 -10.04 -18.90
CA TYR A 17 6.19 -10.12 -19.73
C TYR A 17 5.29 -8.92 -19.50
N SER A 18 4.51 -8.55 -20.52
CA SER A 18 3.51 -7.50 -20.35
C SER A 18 2.37 -7.98 -19.43
N ILE A 19 1.80 -7.04 -18.67
CA ILE A 19 0.62 -7.32 -17.82
C ILE A 19 -0.52 -7.92 -18.65
N LYS A 20 -0.65 -7.54 -19.93
CA LYS A 20 -1.68 -8.07 -20.83
C LYS A 20 -1.48 -9.56 -21.08
N GLU A 21 -0.28 -10.00 -21.41
CA GLU A 21 0.04 -11.41 -21.68
C GLU A 21 -0.17 -12.26 -20.44
N ILE A 22 0.31 -11.78 -19.28
CA ILE A 22 0.12 -12.48 -18.00
C ILE A 22 -1.38 -12.63 -17.68
N CYS A 23 -2.16 -11.56 -17.87
CA CYS A 23 -3.61 -11.60 -17.63
C CYS A 23 -4.34 -12.57 -18.58
N ILE A 24 -3.94 -12.62 -19.86
CA ILE A 24 -4.47 -13.58 -20.84
C ILE A 24 -4.16 -15.01 -20.41
N LEU A 25 -2.92 -15.29 -20.02
CA LEU A 25 -2.49 -16.63 -19.59
C LEU A 25 -3.27 -17.12 -18.35
N ILE A 26 -3.50 -16.22 -17.39
CA ILE A 26 -4.24 -16.51 -16.15
C ILE A 26 -5.76 -16.54 -16.39
N GLY A 27 -6.25 -16.03 -17.53
CA GLY A 27 -7.68 -15.99 -17.85
C GLY A 27 -8.45 -14.89 -17.12
N ILE A 28 -7.80 -13.76 -16.79
CA ILE A 28 -8.45 -12.61 -16.15
C ILE A 28 -8.41 -11.34 -17.00
N PRO A 29 -9.41 -10.46 -16.91
CA PRO A 29 -9.32 -9.13 -17.52
C PRO A 29 -8.27 -8.27 -16.83
N ARG A 30 -7.55 -7.45 -17.60
CA ARG A 30 -6.56 -6.48 -17.07
C ARG A 30 -7.15 -5.52 -16.03
N SER A 31 -8.42 -5.14 -16.21
CA SER A 31 -9.16 -4.29 -15.25
C SER A 31 -9.29 -4.95 -13.87
N THR A 32 -9.38 -6.29 -13.81
CA THR A 32 -9.48 -7.04 -12.56
C THR A 32 -8.17 -7.02 -11.78
N ASP A 33 -7.02 -7.19 -12.45
CA ASP A 33 -5.69 -7.04 -11.84
C ASP A 33 -5.50 -5.64 -11.23
N TYR A 34 -5.81 -4.58 -12.00
CA TYR A 34 -5.71 -3.22 -11.50
C TYR A 34 -6.64 -2.96 -10.31
N ARG A 35 -7.89 -3.44 -10.37
CA ARG A 35 -8.85 -3.29 -9.27
C ARG A 35 -8.34 -3.97 -7.99
N TRP A 36 -7.77 -5.16 -8.11
CA TRP A 36 -7.20 -5.87 -6.96
C TRP A 36 -5.96 -5.18 -6.39
N LYS A 37 -5.08 -4.65 -7.25
CA LYS A 37 -3.92 -3.85 -6.82
C LYS A 37 -4.33 -2.56 -6.10
N ASN A 38 -5.33 -1.86 -6.62
CA ASN A 38 -5.85 -0.64 -5.99
C ASN A 38 -6.44 -0.94 -4.61
N LYS A 39 -7.26 -2.00 -4.49
CA LYS A 39 -7.80 -2.40 -3.18
C LYS A 39 -6.71 -2.74 -2.16
N ALA A 40 -5.62 -3.37 -2.60
CA ALA A 40 -4.46 -3.63 -1.73
C ALA A 40 -3.71 -2.35 -1.31
N LYS A 41 -3.70 -1.32 -2.18
CA LYS A 41 -3.17 0.00 -1.86
C LYS A 41 -4.05 0.72 -0.83
N ASP A 42 -5.37 0.72 -1.00
CA ASP A 42 -6.33 1.33 -0.07
C ASP A 42 -6.16 0.79 1.36
N ILE A 43 -5.96 -0.53 1.49
CA ILE A 43 -5.72 -1.17 2.80
C ILE A 43 -4.42 -0.67 3.44
N LYS A 44 -3.36 -0.43 2.65
CA LYS A 44 -2.10 0.11 3.17
C LYS A 44 -2.26 1.57 3.61
N GLU A 45 -2.99 2.36 2.84
CA GLU A 45 -3.30 3.75 3.18
C GLU A 45 -4.13 3.83 4.46
N ALA A 46 -5.19 3.03 4.59
CA ALA A 46 -5.97 2.96 5.82
C ALA A 46 -5.13 2.58 7.05
N LYS A 47 -4.22 1.60 6.94
CA LYS A 47 -3.30 1.25 8.04
C LYS A 47 -2.39 2.40 8.44
N LEU A 48 -1.92 3.17 7.46
CA LEU A 48 -1.08 4.34 7.70
C LEU A 48 -1.88 5.45 8.40
N GLU A 49 -3.08 5.74 7.93
CA GLU A 49 -4.00 6.71 8.55
C GLU A 49 -4.26 6.35 10.02
N TRP A 50 -4.56 5.07 10.30
CA TRP A 50 -4.71 4.58 11.67
C TRP A 50 -3.47 4.79 12.53
N ALA A 51 -2.27 4.54 11.99
CA ALA A 51 -1.02 4.76 12.72
C ALA A 51 -0.80 6.26 13.03
N ILE A 52 -1.09 7.15 12.08
CA ILE A 52 -1.03 8.61 12.26
C ILE A 52 -2.02 9.03 13.36
N LEU A 53 -3.29 8.65 13.23
CA LEU A 53 -4.36 8.94 14.20
C LEU A 53 -3.98 8.47 15.60
N THR A 54 -3.46 7.25 15.72
CA THR A 54 -3.02 6.69 17.01
C THR A 54 -1.94 7.56 17.66
N ILE A 55 -0.92 7.98 16.90
CA ILE A 55 0.14 8.85 17.43
C ILE A 55 -0.44 10.20 17.86
N CYS A 56 -1.32 10.80 17.05
CA CYS A 56 -1.93 12.09 17.37
C CYS A 56 -2.78 12.02 18.63
N VAL A 57 -3.70 11.05 18.73
CA VAL A 57 -4.61 10.89 19.87
C VAL A 57 -3.85 10.57 21.16
N THR A 58 -2.93 9.61 21.12
CA THR A 58 -2.12 9.23 22.31
C THR A 58 -1.27 10.37 22.85
N ASN A 59 -0.86 11.30 21.99
CA ASN A 59 -0.07 12.48 22.38
C ASN A 59 -0.91 13.75 22.49
N HIS A 60 -2.24 13.62 22.56
CA HIS A 60 -3.19 14.73 22.72
C HIS A 60 -2.97 15.85 21.70
N PHE A 61 -2.64 15.47 20.46
CA PHE A 61 -2.37 16.37 19.33
C PHE A 61 -1.25 17.41 19.56
N ARG A 62 -0.42 17.23 20.59
CA ARG A 62 0.72 18.13 20.88
C ARG A 62 1.83 18.02 19.85
N TYR A 63 1.93 16.88 19.17
CA TYR A 63 2.99 16.62 18.20
C TYR A 63 2.58 17.13 16.81
N GLY A 64 3.38 18.06 16.28
CA GLY A 64 3.26 18.47 14.89
C GLY A 64 3.75 17.40 13.91
N HIS A 65 3.40 17.56 12.63
CA HIS A 65 3.59 16.55 11.60
C HIS A 65 5.05 16.04 11.48
N ARG A 66 6.06 16.91 11.62
CA ARG A 66 7.49 16.51 11.61
C ARG A 66 7.81 15.46 12.68
N LYS A 67 7.25 15.61 13.88
CA LYS A 67 7.44 14.68 14.99
C LYS A 67 6.70 13.37 14.74
N VAL A 68 5.48 13.45 14.19
CA VAL A 68 4.69 12.28 13.79
C VAL A 68 5.44 11.46 12.73
N THR A 69 5.99 12.10 11.69
CA THR A 69 6.80 11.43 10.65
C THR A 69 8.03 10.73 11.25
N ALA A 70 8.73 11.38 12.19
CA ALA A 70 9.88 10.78 12.86
C ALA A 70 9.50 9.53 13.68
N LEU A 71 8.33 9.56 14.36
CA LEU A 71 7.81 8.43 15.11
C LEU A 71 7.34 7.29 14.19
N LEU A 72 6.68 7.61 13.08
CA LEU A 72 6.28 6.63 12.07
C LEU A 72 7.49 5.90 11.49
N LYS A 73 8.58 6.63 11.21
CA LYS A 73 9.84 6.03 10.75
C LYS A 73 10.47 5.12 11.82
N ARG A 74 10.56 5.60 13.07
CA ARG A 74 11.23 4.85 14.15
C ARG A 74 10.45 3.62 14.64
N LYS A 75 9.13 3.74 14.78
CA LYS A 75 8.29 2.72 15.42
C LYS A 75 7.68 1.73 14.43
N TYR A 76 7.38 2.19 13.22
CA TYR A 76 6.64 1.40 12.22
C TYR A 76 7.39 1.24 10.90
N ASN A 77 8.64 1.74 10.81
CA ASN A 77 9.47 1.70 9.61
C ASN A 77 8.81 2.30 8.35
N TYR A 78 7.92 3.29 8.54
CA TYR A 78 7.30 3.99 7.43
C TYR A 78 8.24 5.07 6.87
N HIS A 79 8.58 4.95 5.59
CA HIS A 79 9.33 5.97 4.85
C HIS A 79 8.35 6.76 3.97
N LEU A 80 7.91 7.91 4.47
CA LEU A 80 6.85 8.72 3.86
C LEU A 80 7.43 10.00 3.26
N ASN A 81 6.86 10.43 2.14
CA ASN A 81 7.11 11.76 1.60
C ASN A 81 6.50 12.82 2.54
N ARG A 82 7.14 13.99 2.64
CA ARG A 82 6.68 15.12 3.47
C ARG A 82 5.22 15.53 3.22
N LYS A 83 4.70 15.32 2.00
CA LYS A 83 3.32 15.69 1.63
C LYS A 83 2.25 14.70 2.11
N ILE A 84 2.65 13.55 2.65
CA ILE A 84 1.75 12.47 3.06
C ILE A 84 1.36 12.58 4.54
N VAL A 85 2.18 13.24 5.37
CA VAL A 85 2.04 13.33 6.83
C VAL A 85 1.89 14.77 7.30
#